data_AF-A0A6M3XSZ8-F1
#
_entry.id   AF-A0A6M3XSZ8-F1
#
_cell.length_a   1.000
_cell.length_b   1.000
_cell.length_c   1.000
_cell.angle_alpha   90.00
_cell.angle_beta   90.00
_cell.angle_gamma   90.00
#
_symmetry.space_group_name_H-M   'P 1'
#
loop_
_entity.id
_entity.type
_entity.pdbx_description
1 polymer ?
#
loop_
_entity_poly.entity_id
_entity_poly.type
_entity_poly.pdbx_seq_one_letter_code
_entity_poly.pdbx_strand_id
1 'polypeptide(L)'
;MPAIIYRNKTGERVPSVTTVISQWGIKSKPLMYWAWKQGEKGIPLYEKEAANIGTLAHLMIDADVKGKEINLAEFPMNIVEQAKVCYQNFQEWKSRHDFKPIETEISLVSEEYQFGGTIDCVAMLDGKLSILDLKTGKEVYEDHILQVEAYQKLFEENFPDHKIDGFHLVRTGKEITMFAHHYYKE
;
A
#
# COMPACT_ATOMS: atom_id res chain seq x y z
N MET A 1 -6.18 -0.44 10.89
CA MET A 1 -7.04 0.62 10.34
C MET A 1 -8.39 0.00 9.97
N PRO A 2 -9.52 0.67 10.26
CA PRO A 2 -10.82 0.18 9.83
C PRO A 2 -10.91 0.12 8.31
N ALA A 3 -11.68 -0.81 7.77
CA ALA A 3 -11.89 -0.91 6.33
C ALA A 3 -12.58 0.36 5.81
N ILE A 4 -11.98 0.99 4.81
CA ILE A 4 -12.51 2.21 4.20
C ILE A 4 -13.64 1.83 3.24
N ILE A 5 -14.78 2.52 3.40
CA ILE A 5 -15.94 2.36 2.52
C ILE A 5 -15.98 3.57 1.58
N TYR A 6 -15.69 3.32 0.31
CA TYR A 6 -15.75 4.35 -0.72
C TYR A 6 -17.19 4.57 -1.19
N ARG A 7 -17.57 5.84 -1.32
CA ARG A 7 -18.88 6.27 -1.83
C ARG A 7 -18.72 7.34 -2.88
N ASN A 8 -19.43 7.21 -3.99
CA ASN A 8 -19.48 8.24 -5.04
C ASN A 8 -20.32 9.46 -4.59
N LYS A 9 -20.43 10.46 -5.46
CA LYS A 9 -21.22 11.69 -5.22
C LYS A 9 -22.71 11.44 -4.98
N THR A 10 -23.27 10.33 -5.47
CA THR A 10 -24.68 9.95 -5.23
C THR A 10 -24.87 9.19 -3.90
N GLY A 11 -23.77 8.86 -3.20
CA GLY A 11 -23.75 8.13 -1.93
C GLY A 11 -23.71 6.60 -2.07
N GLU A 12 -23.66 6.09 -3.30
CA GLU A 12 -23.59 4.67 -3.62
C GLU A 12 -22.19 4.13 -3.33
N ARG A 13 -22.13 2.89 -2.84
CA ARG A 13 -20.87 2.23 -2.54
C ARG A 13 -20.18 1.78 -3.82
N VAL A 14 -18.91 2.14 -3.98
CA VAL A 14 -18.06 1.69 -5.09
C VAL A 14 -16.99 0.69 -4.61
N PRO A 15 -16.52 -0.23 -5.47
CA PRO A 15 -15.45 -1.17 -5.11
C PRO A 15 -14.12 -0.45 -4.90
N SER A 16 -13.21 -1.06 -4.13
CA SER A 16 -11.82 -0.60 -4.06
C SER A 16 -11.02 -1.01 -5.29
N VAL A 17 -9.95 -0.29 -5.62
CA VAL A 17 -8.94 -0.69 -6.63
C VAL A 17 -8.53 -2.15 -6.46
N THR A 18 -8.19 -2.55 -5.23
CA THR A 18 -7.78 -3.92 -4.91
C THR A 18 -8.90 -4.94 -5.13
N THR A 19 -10.16 -4.56 -4.87
CA THR A 19 -11.32 -5.42 -5.14
C THR A 19 -11.46 -5.65 -6.64
N VAL A 20 -11.39 -4.59 -7.44
CA VAL A 20 -11.46 -4.69 -8.91
C VAL A 20 -10.33 -5.57 -9.45
N ILE A 21 -9.08 -5.32 -9.06
CA ILE A 21 -7.92 -6.09 -9.52
C ILE A 21 -8.06 -7.58 -9.14
N SER A 22 -8.56 -7.88 -7.94
CA SER A 22 -8.70 -9.27 -7.49
C SER A 22 -9.64 -10.11 -8.37
N GLN A 23 -10.64 -9.48 -9.01
CA GLN A 23 -11.58 -10.17 -9.91
C GLN A 23 -10.91 -10.62 -11.22
N TRP A 24 -9.75 -10.05 -11.56
CA TRP A 24 -9.04 -10.40 -12.79
C TRP A 24 -8.38 -11.78 -12.72
N GLY A 25 -8.21 -12.33 -11.51
CA GLY A 25 -7.87 -13.75 -11.32
C GLY A 25 -6.44 -14.15 -11.68
N ILE A 26 -5.53 -13.19 -11.90
CA ILE A 26 -4.10 -13.44 -12.22
C ILE A 26 -3.47 -14.38 -11.19
N LYS A 27 -3.80 -14.20 -9.91
CA LYS A 27 -3.25 -14.98 -8.79
C LYS A 27 -4.00 -16.27 -8.49
N SER A 28 -5.12 -16.56 -9.15
CA SER A 28 -6.01 -17.67 -8.76
C SER A 28 -5.30 -19.03 -8.80
N LYS A 29 -4.55 -19.33 -9.86
CA LYS A 29 -3.84 -20.62 -9.99
C LYS A 29 -2.70 -20.78 -8.98
N PRO A 30 -1.75 -19.80 -8.83
CA PRO A 30 -0.72 -19.88 -7.80
C PRO A 30 -1.29 -19.98 -6.37
N LEU A 31 -2.36 -19.24 -6.05
CA LEU A 31 -2.98 -19.27 -4.72
C LEU A 31 -3.67 -20.61 -4.45
N MET A 32 -4.35 -21.19 -5.43
CA MET A 32 -4.92 -22.54 -5.31
C MET A 32 -3.83 -23.58 -5.05
N TYR A 33 -2.70 -23.51 -5.78
CA TYR A 33 -1.57 -24.41 -5.57
C TYR A 33 -0.92 -24.21 -4.19
N TRP A 34 -0.75 -22.97 -3.75
CA TRP A 34 -0.26 -22.66 -2.41
C TRP A 34 -1.19 -23.22 -1.33
N ALA A 35 -2.51 -23.01 -1.46
CA ALA A 35 -3.51 -23.51 -0.53
C ALA A 35 -3.50 -25.04 -0.43
N TRP A 36 -3.39 -25.74 -1.57
CA TRP A 36 -3.22 -27.19 -1.61
C TRP A 36 -1.97 -27.64 -0.83
N LYS A 37 -0.82 -26.98 -1.04
CA LYS A 37 0.42 -27.25 -0.28
C LYS A 37 0.30 -27.00 1.22
N GLN A 38 -0.49 -26.01 1.66
CA GLN A 38 -0.73 -25.79 3.10
C GLN A 38 -1.60 -26.92 3.67
N GLY A 39 -2.63 -27.34 2.93
CA GLY A 39 -3.49 -28.46 3.30
C GLY A 39 -2.72 -29.77 3.45
N GLU A 40 -1.76 -30.06 2.56
CA GLU A 40 -0.87 -31.23 2.70
C GLU A 40 -0.05 -31.21 3.99
N LYS A 41 0.24 -30.02 4.53
CA LYS A 41 0.97 -29.84 5.80
C LYS A 41 0.06 -29.81 7.03
N GLY A 42 -1.25 -29.98 6.85
CA GLY A 42 -2.24 -29.86 7.92
C GLY A 42 -2.44 -28.43 8.43
N ILE A 43 -1.96 -27.43 7.69
CA ILE A 43 -2.11 -26.01 8.05
C ILE A 43 -3.49 -25.54 7.55
N PRO A 44 -4.34 -24.98 8.42
CA PRO A 44 -5.67 -24.51 8.01
C PRO A 44 -5.57 -23.36 7.00
N LEU A 45 -6.50 -23.33 6.05
CA LEU A 45 -6.55 -22.28 5.01
C LEU A 45 -6.78 -20.88 5.60
N TYR A 46 -7.52 -20.82 6.70
CA TYR A 46 -7.86 -19.58 7.40
C TYR A 46 -7.33 -19.66 8.84
N GLU A 47 -6.24 -18.95 9.12
CA GLU A 47 -5.89 -18.57 10.49
C GLU A 47 -6.52 -17.21 10.80
N LYS A 48 -6.86 -16.96 12.07
CA LYS A 48 -7.38 -15.65 12.52
C LYS A 48 -6.45 -14.54 12.06
N GLU A 49 -7.02 -13.45 11.56
CA GLU A 49 -6.29 -12.24 11.19
C GLU A 49 -5.43 -11.77 12.38
N ALA A 50 -4.16 -12.14 12.37
CA ALA A 50 -3.17 -11.44 13.17
C ALA A 50 -3.19 -9.96 12.74
N ALA A 51 -2.94 -9.05 13.69
CA ALA A 51 -2.68 -7.66 13.35
C ALA A 51 -1.67 -7.63 12.20
N ASN A 52 -2.10 -7.16 11.03
CA ASN A 52 -1.30 -7.30 9.83
C ASN A 52 -0.10 -6.37 9.97
N ILE A 53 1.10 -6.94 10.04
CA ILE A 53 2.38 -6.23 10.13
C ILE A 53 2.43 -5.08 9.10
N GLY A 54 1.89 -5.31 7.90
CA GLY A 54 1.81 -4.28 6.86
C GLY A 54 0.97 -3.08 7.27
N THR A 55 -0.20 -3.30 7.86
CA THR A 55 -1.08 -2.23 8.36
C THR A 55 -0.42 -1.43 9.47
N LEU A 56 0.28 -2.09 10.39
CA LEU A 56 0.99 -1.37 11.45
C LEU A 56 2.19 -0.59 10.89
N ALA A 57 2.93 -1.15 9.93
CA ALA A 57 4.04 -0.48 9.27
C ALA A 57 3.57 0.78 8.51
N HIS A 58 2.46 0.70 7.77
CA HIS A 58 1.85 1.86 7.12
C HIS A 58 1.42 2.92 8.13
N LEU A 59 0.77 2.51 9.23
CA LEU A 59 0.39 3.44 10.31
C LEU A 59 1.60 4.15 10.92
N MET A 60 2.71 3.44 11.11
CA MET A 60 3.97 4.02 11.59
C MET A 60 4.54 5.05 10.61
N ILE A 61 4.52 4.73 9.32
CA ILE A 61 5.03 5.61 8.27
C ILE A 61 4.15 6.85 8.11
N ASP A 62 2.82 6.68 8.11
CA ASP A 62 1.85 7.78 8.06
C ASP A 62 2.06 8.75 9.23
N ALA A 63 2.23 8.21 10.44
CA ALA A 63 2.49 8.98 11.64
C ALA A 63 3.82 9.74 11.59
N ASP A 64 4.90 9.11 11.12
CA ASP A 64 6.20 9.75 10.89
C ASP A 64 6.09 10.94 9.92
N VAL A 65 5.41 10.72 8.80
CA VAL A 65 5.22 11.75 7.76
C VAL A 65 4.38 12.92 8.29
N LYS A 66 3.34 12.63 9.09
CA LYS A 66 2.46 13.65 9.68
C LYS A 66 3.00 14.26 10.98
N GLY A 67 4.16 13.81 11.48
CA GLY A 67 4.71 14.25 12.76
C GLY A 67 3.83 13.91 13.97
N LYS A 68 3.08 12.80 13.90
CA LYS A 68 2.19 12.31 14.95
C LYS A 68 2.84 11.16 15.72
N GLU A 69 2.49 11.03 16.99
CA GLU A 69 2.83 9.86 17.79
C GLU A 69 1.75 8.80 17.69
N ILE A 70 2.15 7.53 17.77
CA ILE A 70 1.25 6.38 17.78
C ILE A 70 1.42 5.57 19.07
N ASN A 71 0.31 5.14 19.65
CA ASN A 71 0.34 4.22 20.78
C ASN A 71 0.49 2.78 20.28
N LEU A 72 1.66 2.20 20.51
CA LEU A 72 1.97 0.81 20.11
C LEU A 72 1.59 -0.22 21.17
N ALA A 73 1.15 0.19 22.36
CA ALA A 73 0.90 -0.71 23.50
C ALA A 73 -0.26 -1.70 23.26
N GLU A 74 -1.16 -1.38 22.33
CA GLU A 74 -2.32 -2.22 21.99
C GLU A 74 -1.98 -3.37 21.02
N PHE A 75 -0.77 -3.39 20.47
CA PHE A 75 -0.36 -4.37 19.46
C PHE A 75 0.56 -5.46 20.07
N PRO A 76 0.46 -6.72 19.61
CA PRO A 76 1.38 -7.77 20.04
C PRO A 76 2.84 -7.42 19.73
N MET A 77 3.74 -7.66 20.69
CA MET A 77 5.15 -7.25 20.61
C MET A 77 5.85 -7.77 19.33
N ASN A 78 5.61 -9.03 18.96
CA ASN A 78 6.19 -9.63 17.76
C ASN A 78 5.74 -8.94 16.45
N ILE A 79 4.53 -8.36 16.43
CA ILE A 79 4.01 -7.59 15.30
C ILE A 79 4.66 -6.20 15.27
N VAL A 80 4.78 -5.57 16.44
CA VAL A 80 5.42 -4.26 16.60
C VAL A 80 6.88 -4.32 16.15
N GLU A 81 7.63 -5.36 16.54
CA GLU A 81 9.03 -5.54 16.15
C GLU A 81 9.20 -5.66 14.64
N GLN A 82 8.39 -6.49 13.97
CA GLN A 82 8.45 -6.62 12.51
C GLN A 82 8.00 -5.35 11.79
N ALA A 83 6.97 -4.67 12.29
CA ALA A 83 6.54 -3.38 11.72
C ALA A 83 7.62 -2.31 11.87
N LYS A 84 8.37 -2.30 12.99
CA LYS A 84 9.54 -1.44 13.20
C LYS A 84 10.63 -1.70 12.18
N VAL A 85 10.91 -2.95 11.82
CA VAL A 85 11.87 -3.28 10.74
C VAL A 85 11.40 -2.69 9.40
N CYS A 86 10.12 -2.84 9.07
CA CYS A 86 9.57 -2.22 7.86
C CYS A 86 9.68 -0.68 7.88
N TYR A 87 9.39 -0.06 9.03
CA TYR A 87 9.52 1.39 9.21
C TYR A 87 10.98 1.86 9.09
N GLN A 88 11.94 1.16 9.69
CA GLN A 88 13.37 1.46 9.55
C GLN A 88 13.84 1.36 8.09
N ASN A 89 13.36 0.36 7.36
CA ASN A 89 13.61 0.24 5.92
C ASN A 89 13.07 1.44 5.14
N PHE A 90 11.89 1.94 5.50
CA PHE A 90 11.35 3.17 4.92
C PHE A 90 12.20 4.39 5.28
N GLN A 91 12.64 4.53 6.54
CA GLN A 91 13.51 5.65 6.95
C GLN A 91 14.84 5.66 6.18
N GLU A 92 15.45 4.49 5.98
CA GLU A 92 16.67 4.34 5.20
C GLU A 92 16.46 4.63 3.71
N TRP A 93 15.29 4.28 3.16
CA TRP A 93 14.94 4.70 1.80
C TRP A 93 14.73 6.22 1.73
N LYS A 94 13.95 6.79 2.66
CA LYS A 94 13.65 8.22 2.76
C LYS A 94 14.91 9.07 2.88
N SER A 95 15.93 8.61 3.61
CA SER A 95 17.20 9.34 3.78
C SER A 95 18.02 9.48 2.50
N ARG A 96 17.71 8.68 1.46
CA ARG A 96 18.42 8.66 0.17
C ARG A 96 17.75 9.50 -0.91
N HIS A 97 16.63 10.13 -0.62
CA HIS A 97 15.82 10.90 -1.57
C HIS A 97 15.48 12.29 -1.00
N ASP A 98 15.33 13.29 -1.87
CA ASP A 98 14.67 14.55 -1.49
C ASP A 98 13.16 14.28 -1.40
N PHE A 99 12.73 13.77 -0.25
CA PHE A 99 11.34 13.37 0.00
C PHE A 99 10.57 14.49 0.70
N LYS A 100 9.65 15.09 -0.03
CA LYS A 100 8.72 16.13 0.46
C LYS A 100 7.29 15.62 0.36
N PRO A 101 6.74 15.04 1.44
CA PRO A 101 5.39 14.49 1.42
C PRO A 101 4.37 15.62 1.23
N ILE A 102 3.35 15.35 0.41
CA ILE A 102 2.21 16.24 0.18
C ILE A 102 1.00 15.68 0.93
N GLU A 103 0.64 14.44 0.65
CA GLU A 103 -0.48 13.74 1.28
C GLU A 103 -0.10 12.28 1.58
N THR A 104 -0.73 11.72 2.62
CA THR A 104 -0.54 10.31 3.04
C THR A 104 -1.86 9.70 3.47
N GLU A 105 -2.06 8.43 3.14
CA GLU A 105 -3.31 7.69 3.36
C GLU A 105 -4.53 8.42 2.76
N ILE A 106 -4.34 9.05 1.59
CA ILE A 106 -5.39 9.84 0.93
C ILE A 106 -6.39 8.91 0.25
N SER A 107 -7.64 9.00 0.69
CA SER A 107 -8.74 8.18 0.16
C SER A 107 -9.55 8.98 -0.86
N LEU A 108 -9.61 8.47 -2.08
CA LEU A 108 -10.24 9.13 -3.22
C LEU A 108 -11.25 8.21 -3.89
N VAL A 109 -12.15 8.81 -4.66
CA VAL A 109 -13.14 8.12 -5.49
C VAL A 109 -13.05 8.66 -6.91
N SER A 110 -13.07 7.75 -7.87
CA SER A 110 -13.25 8.04 -9.29
C SER A 110 -14.73 8.04 -9.58
N GLU A 111 -15.25 9.20 -9.97
CA GLU A 111 -16.62 9.36 -10.43
C GLU A 111 -16.78 8.88 -11.87
N GLU A 112 -15.73 8.98 -12.69
CA GLU A 112 -15.76 8.48 -14.06
C GLU A 112 -15.80 6.94 -14.10
N TYR A 113 -14.92 6.29 -13.36
CA TYR A 113 -14.74 4.84 -13.41
C TYR A 113 -15.44 4.10 -12.27
N GLN A 114 -16.05 4.81 -11.31
CA GLN A 114 -16.84 4.26 -10.21
C GLN A 114 -16.06 3.24 -9.36
N PHE A 115 -14.87 3.63 -8.91
CA PHE A 115 -14.06 2.88 -7.93
C PHE A 115 -13.41 3.84 -6.93
N GLY A 116 -12.96 3.32 -5.79
CA GLY A 116 -12.19 4.09 -4.80
C GLY A 116 -10.85 3.46 -4.46
N GLY A 117 -9.95 4.25 -3.89
CA GLY A 117 -8.63 3.81 -3.49
C GLY A 117 -8.05 4.68 -2.41
N THR A 118 -7.12 4.11 -1.64
CA THR A 118 -6.33 4.84 -0.65
C THR A 118 -4.88 4.78 -1.08
N ILE A 119 -4.33 5.93 -1.41
CA ILE A 119 -2.95 6.07 -1.88
C ILE A 119 -2.07 6.26 -0.63
N ASP A 120 -1.07 5.40 -0.48
CA ASP A 120 -0.20 5.41 0.71
C ASP A 120 0.48 6.77 0.88
N CYS A 121 1.10 7.29 -0.18
CA CYS A 121 1.72 8.60 -0.16
C CYS A 121 1.79 9.26 -1.56
N VAL A 122 1.53 10.56 -1.58
CA VAL A 122 1.83 11.47 -2.70
C VAL A 122 2.90 12.44 -2.22
N ALA A 123 3.99 12.56 -2.97
CA ALA A 123 5.15 13.37 -2.56
C ALA A 123 5.86 13.99 -3.76
N MET A 124 6.53 15.12 -3.53
CA MET A 124 7.63 15.53 -4.39
C MET A 124 8.85 14.68 -4.03
N LEU A 125 9.29 13.84 -4.97
CA LEU A 125 10.42 12.93 -4.85
C LEU A 125 11.47 13.31 -5.87
N ASP A 126 12.65 13.74 -5.40
CA ASP A 126 13.77 14.19 -6.26
C ASP A 126 13.33 15.21 -7.33
N GLY A 127 12.42 16.12 -6.94
CA GLY A 127 11.88 17.17 -7.79
C GLY A 127 10.70 16.77 -8.68
N LYS A 128 10.16 15.56 -8.55
CA LYS A 128 9.04 15.05 -9.36
C LYS A 128 7.82 14.73 -8.51
N LEU A 129 6.63 15.11 -8.97
CA LEU A 129 5.39 14.77 -8.29
C LEU A 129 5.09 13.29 -8.51
N SER A 130 5.15 12.49 -7.46
CA SER A 130 5.09 11.03 -7.59
C SER A 130 4.16 10.38 -6.56
N ILE A 131 3.62 9.23 -6.95
CA ILE A 131 2.91 8.33 -6.03
C ILE A 131 3.90 7.30 -5.49
N LEU A 132 3.94 7.15 -4.17
CA LEU A 132 4.69 6.13 -3.47
C LEU A 132 3.71 5.09 -2.91
N ASP A 133 3.94 3.83 -3.24
CA ASP A 133 3.19 2.69 -2.70
C ASP A 133 4.15 1.72 -1.99
N LEU A 134 3.82 1.44 -0.73
CA LEU A 134 4.67 0.77 0.25
C LEU A 134 4.23 -0.69 0.39
N LYS A 135 5.13 -1.62 0.06
CA LYS A 135 4.84 -3.05 0.16
C LYS A 135 5.68 -3.73 1.23
N THR A 136 5.03 -4.42 2.16
CA THR A 136 5.72 -5.29 3.14
C THR A 136 5.83 -6.75 2.67
N GLY A 137 5.38 -7.04 1.44
CA GLY A 137 5.40 -8.37 0.84
C GLY A 137 6.79 -8.81 0.39
N LYS A 138 6.91 -10.09 0.01
CA LYS A 138 8.20 -10.65 -0.45
C LYS A 138 8.60 -10.18 -1.84
N GLU A 139 7.65 -9.89 -2.72
CA GLU A 139 7.91 -9.57 -4.13
C GLU A 139 6.97 -8.47 -4.64
N VAL A 140 7.33 -7.87 -5.77
CA VAL A 140 6.46 -6.98 -6.54
C VAL A 140 5.77 -7.81 -7.61
N TYR A 141 4.45 -7.69 -7.71
CA TYR A 141 3.61 -8.43 -8.66
C TYR A 141 2.96 -7.48 -9.67
N GLU A 142 2.50 -8.02 -10.79
CA GLU A 142 1.78 -7.26 -11.83
C GLU A 142 0.59 -6.47 -11.25
N ASP A 143 -0.15 -7.05 -10.31
CA ASP A 143 -1.23 -6.37 -9.59
C ASP A 143 -0.79 -5.06 -8.90
N HIS A 144 0.46 -4.96 -8.45
CA HIS A 144 0.97 -3.73 -7.84
C HIS A 144 1.18 -2.64 -8.87
N ILE A 145 1.57 -3.00 -10.09
CA ILE A 145 1.71 -2.07 -11.22
C ILE A 145 0.32 -1.55 -11.60
N LEU A 146 -0.66 -2.44 -11.77
CA LEU A 146 -2.05 -2.04 -12.02
C LEU A 146 -2.62 -1.15 -10.93
N GLN A 147 -2.25 -1.42 -9.67
CA GLN A 147 -2.70 -0.61 -8.53
C GLN A 147 -2.17 0.82 -8.59
N VAL A 148 -0.87 1.02 -8.89
CA VAL A 148 -0.30 2.38 -8.96
C VAL A 148 -0.80 3.16 -10.18
N GLU A 149 -1.02 2.49 -11.31
CA GLU A 149 -1.66 3.10 -12.49
C GLU A 149 -3.10 3.54 -12.19
N ALA A 150 -3.87 2.70 -11.49
CA ALA A 150 -5.22 3.05 -11.05
C ALA A 150 -5.19 4.23 -10.07
N TYR A 151 -4.20 4.29 -9.17
CA TYR A 151 -3.99 5.41 -8.26
C TYR A 151 -3.61 6.70 -8.98
N GLN A 152 -2.84 6.64 -10.06
CA GLN A 152 -2.57 7.79 -10.90
C GLN A 152 -3.86 8.39 -11.44
N LYS A 153 -4.66 7.57 -12.13
CA LYS A 153 -5.91 8.01 -12.75
C LYS A 153 -6.86 8.57 -11.70
N LEU A 154 -6.93 7.91 -10.55
CA LEU A 154 -7.72 8.35 -9.41
C LEU A 154 -7.26 9.71 -8.87
N PHE A 155 -5.95 9.93 -8.74
CA PHE A 155 -5.39 11.19 -8.26
C PHE A 155 -5.60 12.32 -9.27
N GLU A 156 -5.25 12.10 -10.54
CA GLU A 156 -5.39 13.10 -11.61
C GLU A 156 -6.85 13.51 -11.85
N GLU A 157 -7.81 12.60 -11.70
CA GLU A 157 -9.23 12.92 -11.78
C GLU A 157 -9.66 13.86 -10.63
N ASN A 158 -9.15 13.63 -9.43
CA ASN A 158 -9.48 14.44 -8.25
C ASN A 158 -8.67 15.75 -8.18
N PHE A 159 -7.50 15.80 -8.81
CA PHE A 159 -6.58 16.95 -8.85
C PHE A 159 -6.06 17.21 -10.27
N PRO A 160 -6.90 17.75 -11.18
CA PRO A 160 -6.58 17.85 -12.61
C PRO A 160 -5.35 18.69 -12.95
N ASP A 161 -5.01 19.65 -12.09
CA ASP A 161 -3.85 20.53 -12.26
C ASP A 161 -2.52 19.87 -11.80
N HIS A 162 -2.58 18.66 -11.25
CA HIS A 162 -1.46 17.98 -10.60
C HIS A 162 -1.18 16.64 -11.30
N LYS A 163 -0.35 16.70 -12.34
CA LYS A 163 0.05 15.52 -13.10
C LYS A 163 1.13 14.72 -12.39
N ILE A 164 0.98 13.41 -12.31
CA ILE A 164 1.96 12.52 -11.70
C ILE A 164 3.09 12.21 -12.70
N ASP A 165 4.34 12.46 -12.31
CA ASP A 165 5.54 12.22 -13.12
C ASP A 165 6.06 10.77 -13.03
N GLY A 166 5.57 10.00 -12.07
CA GLY A 166 5.93 8.59 -11.92
C GLY A 166 5.56 7.96 -10.58
N PHE A 167 5.96 6.69 -10.45
CA PHE A 167 5.59 5.84 -9.33
C PHE A 167 6.82 5.23 -8.67
N HIS A 168 6.79 5.17 -7.34
CA HIS A 168 7.79 4.51 -6.53
C HIS A 168 7.12 3.33 -5.82
N LEU A 169 7.47 2.11 -6.22
CA LEU A 169 7.11 0.90 -5.46
C LEU A 169 8.26 0.58 -4.51
N VAL A 170 8.05 0.80 -3.22
CA VAL A 170 9.07 0.60 -2.19
C VAL A 170 8.70 -0.60 -1.34
N ARG A 171 9.49 -1.66 -1.49
CA ARG A 171 9.34 -2.87 -0.69
C ARG A 171 10.14 -2.74 0.60
N THR A 172 9.50 -2.83 1.75
CA THR A 172 10.15 -2.85 3.07
C THR A 172 10.13 -4.27 3.65
N GLY A 173 11.31 -4.89 3.76
CA GLY A 173 11.43 -6.25 4.32
C GLY A 173 10.96 -6.32 5.78
N LYS A 174 10.43 -7.48 6.19
CA LYS A 174 9.94 -7.74 7.56
C LYS A 174 11.00 -8.30 8.50
N GLU A 175 12.03 -8.95 7.96
CA GLU A 175 13.01 -9.74 8.74
C GLU A 175 14.44 -9.15 8.70
N ILE A 176 14.77 -8.41 7.63
CA ILE A 176 16.10 -7.84 7.42
C ILE A 176 15.93 -6.39 6.94
N THR A 177 16.86 -5.52 7.33
CA THR A 177 16.95 -4.15 6.83
C THR A 177 17.41 -4.14 5.38
N MET A 178 16.49 -4.42 4.46
CA MET A 178 16.67 -4.35 3.03
C MET A 178 15.39 -3.84 2.38
N PHE A 179 15.53 -2.92 1.43
CA PHE A 179 14.42 -2.49 0.59
C PHE A 179 14.70 -2.75 -0.89
N ALA A 180 13.64 -2.85 -1.69
CA ALA A 180 13.72 -2.83 -3.14
C ALA A 180 12.88 -1.65 -3.65
N HIS A 181 13.35 -0.98 -4.70
CA HIS A 181 12.72 0.19 -5.26
C HIS A 181 12.60 0.04 -6.78
N HIS A 182 11.38 0.18 -7.29
CA HIS A 182 11.10 0.25 -8.72
C HIS A 182 10.49 1.61 -9.05
N TYR A 183 11.11 2.32 -9.99
CA TYR A 183 10.58 3.57 -10.54
C TYR A 183 10.03 3.33 -11.94
N TYR A 184 8.79 3.75 -12.15
CA TYR A 184 8.12 3.74 -13.45
C TYR A 184 7.87 5.19 -13.88
N LYS A 185 8.24 5.51 -15.11
CA LYS A 185 7.87 6.78 -15.75
C LYS A 185 6.51 6.61 -16.39
N GLU A 186 5.69 7.66 -16.28
CA GLU A 186 4.48 7.83 -17.07
C GLU A 186 4.81 7.98 -18.58
#